data_AF-A0A0K8SRH0-F1
#
_entry.id   AF-A0A0K8SRH0-F1
#
_cell.length_a   1.000
_cell.length_b   1.000
_cell.length_c   1.000
_cell.angle_alpha   90.00
_cell.angle_beta   90.00
_cell.angle_gamma   90.00
#
_symmetry.space_group_name_H-M   'P 1'
#
loop_
_entity.id
_entity.type
_entity.pdbx_description
1 polymer ?
#
loop_
_entity_poly.entity_id
_entity_poly.type
_entity_poly.pdbx_seq_one_letter_code
_entity_poly.pdbx_strand_id
1 'polypeptide(L)'
;MGVSPDSLYLTPGHFLVGRPLLSPLEHDLSEQPPNHLSRWQIVQQSAQRFWKVWTSHYLHTLMERKKWTTPRLPLDIGDVVIILRSQARPMEWPLGRIT
;
A
#
# COMPACT_ATOMS: atom_id res chain seq x y z
N MET A 1 17.66 1.14 31.16
CA MET A 1 16.83 2.13 30.44
C MET A 1 15.59 1.43 29.94
N GLY A 2 14.60 1.28 30.82
CA GLY A 2 13.30 0.67 30.48
C GLY A 2 12.31 1.81 30.26
N VAL A 3 11.98 2.08 29.01
CA VAL A 3 10.80 2.90 28.71
C VAL A 3 9.65 1.92 28.64
N SER A 4 8.85 1.85 29.71
CA SER A 4 7.58 1.12 29.70
C SER A 4 6.72 1.67 28.55
N PRO A 5 6.24 0.85 27.61
CA PRO A 5 5.71 1.31 26.32
C PRO A 5 4.28 1.85 26.40
N ASP A 6 3.76 2.13 27.60
CA ASP A 6 2.34 2.42 27.81
C ASP A 6 2.02 3.93 27.71
N SER A 7 2.97 4.77 27.29
CA SER A 7 2.82 6.24 27.20
C SER A 7 3.25 6.84 25.85
N LEU A 8 3.25 6.06 24.77
CA LEU A 8 3.65 6.55 23.45
C LEU A 8 2.43 6.59 22.53
N TYR A 9 2.09 7.81 22.12
CA TYR A 9 1.14 8.17 21.07
C TYR A 9 1.04 7.08 19.98
N LEU A 10 -0.19 6.67 19.68
CA LEU A 10 -0.47 5.72 18.61
C LEU A 10 -0.06 6.30 17.26
N THR A 11 1.09 5.84 16.77
CA THR A 11 1.53 6.13 15.40
C THR A 11 0.69 5.33 14.38
N PRO A 12 0.57 5.79 13.12
CA PRO A 12 -0.05 5.00 12.06
C PRO A 12 0.50 3.57 11.95
N GLY A 13 1.78 3.37 12.28
CA GLY A 13 2.40 2.04 12.36
C GLY A 13 1.69 1.11 13.34
N HIS A 14 1.24 1.61 14.50
CA HIS A 14 0.50 0.78 15.46
C HIS A 14 -0.80 0.25 14.88
N PHE A 15 -1.48 1.02 14.04
CA PHE A 15 -2.71 0.57 13.38
C PHE A 15 -2.44 -0.36 12.20
N LEU A 16 -1.38 -0.11 11.43
CA LEU A 16 -1.07 -0.87 10.22
C LEU A 16 -0.35 -2.19 10.51
N VAL A 17 0.53 -2.21 11.51
CA VAL A 17 1.45 -3.33 11.78
C VAL A 17 1.41 -3.78 13.24
N GLY A 18 0.66 -3.08 14.11
CA GLY A 18 0.61 -3.38 15.55
C GLY A 18 1.78 -2.82 16.37
N ARG A 19 2.69 -2.05 15.74
CA ARG A 19 3.91 -1.53 16.35
C ARG A 19 4.43 -0.27 15.64
N PRO A 20 5.33 0.53 16.23
CA PRO A 20 5.94 1.67 15.54
C PRO A 20 6.63 1.26 14.23
N LEU A 21 6.53 2.07 13.17
CA LEU A 21 7.17 1.76 11.88
C LEU A 21 8.70 1.62 11.96
N LEU A 22 9.32 2.27 12.94
CA LEU A 22 10.76 2.22 13.20
C LEU A 22 11.17 1.07 14.13
N SER A 23 10.25 0.18 14.50
CA SER A 23 10.60 -1.01 15.27
C SER A 23 11.53 -1.92 14.47
N PRO A 24 12.45 -2.66 15.12
CA PRO A 24 13.26 -3.67 14.44
C PRO A 24 12.40 -4.62 13.60
N LEU A 25 12.89 -4.92 12.39
CA LEU A 25 12.25 -5.92 11.54
C LEU A 25 12.25 -7.26 12.26
N GLU A 26 11.10 -7.91 12.29
CA GLU A 26 11.00 -9.26 12.82
C GLU A 26 11.53 -10.23 11.78
N HIS A 27 12.18 -11.29 12.26
CA HIS A 27 12.56 -12.41 11.41
C HIS A 27 11.29 -13.03 10.82
N ASP A 28 11.33 -13.38 9.53
CA ASP A 28 10.22 -14.09 8.90
C ASP A 28 10.21 -15.54 9.41
N LEU A 29 9.17 -15.86 10.17
CA LEU A 29 8.97 -17.19 10.73
C LEU A 29 7.99 -18.00 9.89
N SER A 30 7.44 -17.46 8.79
CA SER A 30 6.33 -18.07 8.05
C SER A 30 6.58 -19.51 7.61
N GLU A 31 7.82 -19.84 7.26
CA GLU A 31 8.25 -21.16 6.74
C GLU A 31 8.95 -22.04 7.79
N GLN A 32 9.12 -21.56 9.03
CA GLN A 32 9.84 -22.30 10.06
C GLN A 32 8.95 -23.38 10.70
N PRO A 33 9.44 -24.63 10.88
CA PRO A 33 8.67 -25.68 11.55
C PRO A 33 8.36 -25.30 13.01
N PRO A 34 7.13 -25.57 13.50
CA PRO A 34 6.69 -25.15 14.83
C PRO A 34 7.46 -25.81 15.98
N ASN A 35 8.08 -26.98 15.74
CA ASN A 35 8.89 -27.69 16.74
C ASN A 35 10.11 -26.90 17.25
N HIS A 36 10.54 -25.86 16.54
CA HIS A 36 11.68 -25.02 16.92
C HIS A 36 11.27 -23.62 17.42
N LEU A 37 9.96 -23.36 17.59
CA LEU A 37 9.45 -22.05 17.94
C LEU A 37 8.99 -21.99 19.40
N SER A 38 9.41 -20.93 20.10
CA SER A 38 8.81 -20.56 21.37
C SER A 38 7.33 -20.19 21.19
N ARG A 39 6.56 -20.23 22.28
CA ARG A 39 5.13 -19.87 22.25
C ARG A 39 4.88 -18.48 21.65
N TRP A 40 5.74 -17.50 21.95
CA TRP A 40 5.67 -16.17 21.36
C TRP A 40 5.89 -16.20 19.84
N GLN A 41 6.91 -16.93 19.39
CA GLN A 41 7.22 -17.07 17.97
C GLN A 41 6.12 -17.78 17.17
N ILE A 42 5.37 -18.69 17.80
CA ILE A 42 4.20 -19.32 17.18
C ILE A 42 3.09 -18.27 16.94
N VAL A 43 2.78 -17.44 17.94
CA VAL A 43 1.78 -16.36 17.81
C VAL A 43 2.22 -15.37 16.71
N GLN A 44 3.50 -15.01 16.71
CA GLN A 44 4.09 -14.13 15.71
C GLN A 44 4.02 -14.73 14.30
N GLN A 45 4.34 -16.02 14.14
CA GLN A 45 4.20 -16.75 12.88
C GLN A 45 2.75 -16.73 12.38
N SER A 46 1.77 -16.96 13.26
CA SER A 46 0.35 -16.90 12.91
C SER A 46 -0.06 -15.51 12.42
N ALA A 47 0.38 -14.45 13.08
CA ALA A 47 0.13 -13.07 12.65
C ALA A 47 0.79 -12.76 11.30
N GLN A 48 2.06 -13.15 11.10
CA GLN A 48 2.79 -12.95 9.85
C GLN A 48 2.08 -13.66 8.66
N ARG A 49 1.65 -14.92 8.84
CA ARG A 49 0.91 -15.66 7.82
C ARG A 49 -0.43 -14.98 7.48
N PHE A 50 -1.16 -14.55 8.50
CA PHE A 50 -2.41 -13.81 8.30
C PHE A 50 -2.18 -12.55 7.46
N TRP A 51 -1.23 -11.70 7.85
CA TRP A 51 -0.96 -10.44 7.14
C TRP A 51 -0.44 -10.67 5.72
N LYS A 52 0.34 -11.72 5.47
CA LYS A 52 0.81 -12.11 4.14
C LYS A 52 -0.36 -12.45 3.22
N VAL A 53 -1.28 -13.31 3.68
CA VAL A 53 -2.47 -13.69 2.91
C VAL A 53 -3.42 -12.50 2.72
N TRP A 54 -3.69 -11.74 3.79
CA TRP A 54 -4.56 -10.58 3.75
C TRP A 54 -4.07 -9.53 2.74
N THR A 55 -2.77 -9.22 2.77
CA THR A 55 -2.17 -8.24 1.85
C THR A 55 -2.19 -8.76 0.41
N SER A 56 -1.89 -10.04 0.19
CA SER A 56 -1.85 -10.61 -1.17
C SER A 56 -3.23 -10.79 -1.80
N HIS A 57 -4.28 -11.07 -1.02
CA HIS A 57 -5.60 -11.41 -1.57
C HIS A 57 -6.65 -10.33 -1.36
N TYR A 58 -6.65 -9.68 -0.19
CA TYR A 58 -7.73 -8.78 0.20
C TYR A 58 -7.39 -7.30 -0.03
N LEU A 59 -6.13 -6.89 0.14
CA LEU A 59 -5.76 -5.50 -0.14
C LEU A 59 -5.98 -5.12 -1.61
N HIS A 60 -5.76 -6.06 -2.53
CA HIS A 60 -6.05 -5.86 -3.95
C HIS A 60 -7.54 -5.68 -4.26
N THR A 61 -8.44 -6.31 -3.49
CA THR A 61 -9.88 -6.11 -3.67
C THR A 61 -10.36 -4.78 -3.08
N LEU A 62 -9.72 -4.30 -2.01
CA LEU A 62 -9.99 -2.98 -1.43
C LEU A 62 -9.46 -1.84 -2.32
N MET A 63 -8.34 -2.04 -3.00
CA MET A 63 -7.72 -1.06 -3.89
C MET A 63 -8.21 -1.21 -5.33
N GLU A 64 -9.53 -1.28 -5.53
CA GLU A 64 -10.08 -1.24 -6.88
C GLU A 64 -9.77 0.11 -7.52
N ARG A 65 -8.83 0.11 -8.48
CA ARG A 65 -8.56 1.30 -9.29
C ARG A 65 -9.77 1.54 -10.18
N LYS A 66 -10.60 2.52 -9.82
CA LYS A 66 -11.59 3.08 -10.74
C LYS A 66 -10.84 3.64 -11.95
N LYS A 67 -10.71 2.82 -12.98
CA LYS A 67 -10.29 3.27 -14.31
C LYS A 67 -11.38 4.21 -14.83
N TRP A 68 -11.05 5.03 -15.83
CA TRP A 68 -11.98 5.96 -16.48
C TRP A 68 -13.09 5.20 -17.23
N THR A 69 -14.00 4.56 -16.49
CA THR A 69 -15.08 3.70 -17.00
C THR A 69 -16.37 4.49 -17.17
N THR A 70 -16.43 5.72 -16.66
CA THR A 70 -17.55 6.62 -16.95
C THR A 70 -17.47 7.02 -18.42
N PRO A 71 -18.52 6.77 -19.23
CA PRO A 71 -18.56 7.27 -20.59
C PRO A 71 -18.50 8.79 -20.53
N ARG A 72 -17.38 9.34 -21.00
CA ARG A 72 -17.26 10.78 -21.25
C ARG A 72 -17.94 11.11 -22.57
N LEU A 73 -18.49 12.31 -22.64
CA LEU A 73 -18.99 12.88 -23.88
C LEU A 73 -17.89 12.82 -24.95
N PRO A 74 -18.26 12.63 -26.24
CA PRO A 74 -17.33 12.83 -27.35
C PRO A 74 -16.64 14.19 -27.22
N LEU A 75 -15.37 14.26 -27.60
CA LEU A 75 -14.62 15.50 -27.59
C LEU A 75 -15.20 16.48 -28.62
N ASP A 76 -15.43 17.72 -28.21
CA ASP A 76 -15.98 18.78 -29.06
C ASP A 76 -14.91 19.80 -29.48
N ILE A 77 -15.19 20.53 -30.56
CA ILE A 77 -14.35 21.65 -31.01
C ILE A 77 -14.31 22.70 -29.90
N GLY A 78 -13.11 23.06 -29.46
CA GLY A 78 -12.88 23.98 -28.34
C GLY A 78 -12.41 23.31 -27.05
N ASP A 79 -12.50 21.98 -26.93
CA ASP A 79 -12.05 21.27 -25.74
C ASP A 79 -10.53 21.27 -25.59
N VAL A 80 -10.08 21.40 -24.33
CA VAL A 80 -8.65 21.34 -23.96
C VAL A 80 -8.26 19.90 -23.65
N VAL A 81 -7.27 19.38 -24.36
CA VAL A 81 -6.81 17.98 -24.27
C VAL A 81 -5.31 17.89 -24.02
N ILE A 82 -4.85 16.80 -23.40
CA ILE A 82 -3.43 16.50 -23.22
C ILE A 82 -2.92 15.69 -24.42
N ILE A 83 -1.79 16.09 -24.99
CA ILE A 83 -1.17 15.44 -26.15
C ILE A 83 -0.24 14.31 -25.68
N LEU A 84 -0.69 13.05 -25.75
CA LEU A 84 0.09 11.89 -25.27
C LEU A 84 1.37 11.57 -26.08
N ARG A 85 1.47 12.02 -27.34
CA ARG A 85 2.62 11.75 -28.23
C ARG A 85 3.53 12.97 -28.43
N SER A 86 3.67 13.79 -27.41
CA SER A 86 4.64 14.86 -27.43
C SER A 86 6.03 14.32 -27.08
N GLN A 87 7.08 14.83 -27.74
CA GLN A 87 8.47 14.69 -27.28
C GLN A 87 8.73 15.54 -26.01
N ALA A 88 7.71 15.67 -25.16
CA ALA A 88 7.70 16.48 -23.95
C ALA A 88 8.63 15.87 -22.91
N ARG A 89 9.31 16.73 -22.18
CA ARG A 89 10.16 16.31 -21.08
C ARG A 89 9.29 15.75 -19.95
N PRO A 90 9.84 14.90 -19.07
CA PRO A 90 9.14 14.55 -17.83
C PRO A 90 8.66 15.81 -17.10
N MET A 91 7.41 15.80 -16.62
CA MET A 91 6.68 16.94 -16.01
C MET A 91 6.14 18.02 -16.97
N GLU A 92 6.34 17.91 -18.27
CA GLU A 92 5.64 18.76 -19.24
C GLU A 92 4.30 18.13 -19.65
N TRP A 93 3.21 18.87 -19.48
CA TRP A 93 1.86 18.45 -19.84
C TRP A 93 1.38 19.28 -21.03
N PRO A 94 1.72 18.88 -22.27
CA PRO A 94 1.37 19.65 -23.46
C PRO A 94 -0.14 19.63 -23.67
N LEU A 95 -0.75 20.79 -23.49
CA LEU A 95 -2.17 21.03 -23.70
C LEU A 95 -2.40 21.48 -25.15
N GLY A 96 -3.43 20.94 -25.78
CA GLY A 96 -3.92 21.36 -27.09
C GLY A 96 -5.40 21.71 -27.02
N ARG A 97 -5.88 22.50 -27.97
CA ARG A 97 -7.31 22.76 -28.18
C ARG A 97 -7.75 22.11 -29.48
N ILE A 98 -8.89 21.43 -29.47
CA ILE A 98 -9.48 20.87 -30.69
C ILE A 98 -10.02 22.03 -31.53
N THR A 99 -9.62 22.10 -32.80
CA THR A 99 -10.02 23.11 -33.78
C THR A 99 -10.70 22.46 -34.96
#